data_AF-A0A9E3F038-F1
#
_entry.id   AF-A0A9E3F038-F1
#
_cell.length_a   1.000
_cell.length_b   1.000
_cell.length_c   1.000
_cell.angle_alpha   90.00
_cell.angle_beta   90.00
_cell.angle_gamma   90.00
#
_symmetry.space_group_name_H-M   'P 1'
#
loop_
_entity.id
_entity.type
_entity.pdbx_description
1 polymer ?
#
loop_
_entity_poly.entity_id
_entity_poly.type
_entity_poly.pdbx_seq_one_letter_code
_entity_poly.pdbx_strand_id
1 'polypeptide(L)'
;GRLMFEDDTQIERARRMGVSDPKHKYGIAEMAKGDVMFAATGVTSGAMLRGVRRSGAGAVTQSIVMRSKSGTVRIIEAHHNFATKTWVPT
;
A
#
# COMPACT_ATOMS: atom_id res chain seq x y z
N GLY A 1 7.07 -14.72 -0.06
CA GLY A 1 7.31 -14.57 -1.50
C GLY A 1 8.75 -14.93 -1.83
N ARG A 2 9.16 -14.75 -3.08
CA ARG A 2 10.54 -14.94 -3.54
C ARG A 2 10.86 -13.82 -4.52
N LEU A 3 12.07 -13.29 -4.44
CA LEU A 3 12.57 -12.33 -5.41
C LEU A 3 12.89 -13.08 -6.71
N MET A 4 12.42 -12.53 -7.83
CA MET A 4 12.72 -13.03 -9.16
C MET A 4 13.69 -12.06 -9.81
N PHE A 5 14.88 -12.55 -10.14
CA PHE A 5 15.92 -11.76 -10.79
C PHE A 5 15.97 -12.14 -12.26
N GLU A 6 16.07 -11.13 -13.12
CA GLU A 6 16.13 -11.30 -14.58
C GLU A 6 17.57 -11.50 -15.06
N ASP A 7 18.54 -10.92 -14.34
CA ASP A 7 19.96 -10.95 -14.68
C ASP A 7 20.88 -10.88 -13.44
N ASP A 8 22.16 -11.12 -13.66
CA ASP A 8 23.20 -11.10 -12.62
C ASP A 8 23.42 -9.70 -12.03
N THR A 9 23.10 -8.63 -12.76
CA THR A 9 23.24 -7.26 -12.26
C THR A 9 22.24 -6.99 -11.14
N GLN A 10 21.03 -7.55 -11.25
CA GLN A 10 20.01 -7.47 -10.21
C GLN A 10 20.41 -8.28 -8.97
N ILE A 11 21.04 -9.46 -9.16
CA ILE A 11 21.57 -10.29 -8.06
C ILE A 11 22.66 -9.53 -7.30
N GLU A 12 23.61 -8.92 -8.01
CA GLU A 12 24.68 -8.14 -7.39
C GLU A 12 24.13 -6.94 -6.62
N ARG A 13 23.13 -6.24 -7.17
CA ARG A 13 22.45 -5.16 -6.46
C ARG A 13 21.75 -5.65 -5.19
N ALA A 14 21.07 -6.80 -5.25
CA ALA A 14 20.40 -7.38 -4.09
C ALA A 14 21.39 -7.77 -2.98
N ARG A 15 22.55 -8.35 -3.35
CA ARG A 15 23.64 -8.65 -2.40
C ARG A 15 24.13 -7.40 -1.68
N ARG A 16 24.34 -6.30 -2.42
CA ARG A 16 24.72 -5.00 -1.83
C ARG A 16 23.66 -4.42 -0.89
N MET A 17 22.39 -4.76 -1.11
CA MET A 17 21.27 -4.37 -0.24
C MET A 17 21.06 -5.33 0.96
N GLY A 18 21.92 -6.34 1.14
CA GLY A 18 21.86 -7.27 2.26
C GLY A 18 21.08 -8.56 2.00
N VAL A 19 20.70 -8.84 0.75
CA VAL A 19 20.10 -10.12 0.36
C VAL A 19 21.21 -11.13 0.06
N SER A 20 21.51 -11.98 1.04
CA SER A 20 22.62 -12.95 0.96
C SER A 20 22.30 -14.17 0.08
N ASP A 21 21.08 -14.70 0.17
CA ASP A 21 20.61 -15.82 -0.65
C ASP A 21 19.57 -15.37 -1.69
N PRO A 22 19.94 -15.32 -2.99
CA PRO A 22 19.01 -14.96 -4.07
C PRO A 22 17.83 -15.92 -4.24
N LYS A 23 17.89 -17.14 -3.71
CA LYS A 23 16.83 -18.15 -3.85
C LYS A 23 15.92 -18.26 -2.63
N HIS A 24 16.18 -17.46 -1.59
CA HIS A 24 15.47 -17.51 -0.32
C HIS A 24 13.96 -17.35 -0.52
N LYS A 25 13.19 -18.11 0.25
CA LYS A 25 11.73 -18.01 0.30
C LYS A 25 11.36 -17.28 1.60
N TYR A 26 10.85 -16.07 1.46
CA TYR A 26 10.43 -15.27 2.60
C TYR A 26 9.03 -15.66 3.05
N GLY A 27 8.90 -16.04 4.32
CA GLY A 27 7.61 -16.11 5.00
C GLY A 27 6.98 -14.74 5.22
N ILE A 28 5.71 -14.68 5.59
CA ILE A 28 5.00 -13.41 5.83
C ILE A 28 5.66 -12.58 6.95
N ALA A 29 6.07 -13.24 8.04
CA ALA A 29 6.71 -12.60 9.19
C ALA A 29 8.14 -12.12 8.91
N GLU A 30 8.77 -12.57 7.81
CA GLU A 30 10.05 -12.05 7.33
C GLU A 30 9.85 -10.84 6.42
N MET A 31 8.76 -10.81 5.63
CA MET A 31 8.44 -9.69 4.74
C MET A 31 7.90 -8.46 5.49
N ALA A 32 7.16 -8.66 6.58
CA ALA A 32 6.66 -7.58 7.43
C ALA A 32 6.68 -8.02 8.90
N LYS A 33 7.53 -7.38 9.71
CA LYS A 33 7.77 -7.74 11.12
C LYS A 33 7.60 -6.54 12.05
N GLY A 34 7.22 -6.79 13.31
CA GLY A 34 7.05 -5.78 14.36
C GLY A 34 5.64 -5.20 14.41
N ASP A 35 5.53 -3.94 14.82
CA ASP A 35 4.27 -3.19 14.85
C ASP A 35 3.95 -2.67 13.42
N VAL A 36 3.15 -3.44 12.67
CA VAL A 36 2.84 -3.19 11.26
C VAL A 36 1.51 -2.44 11.13
N MET A 37 1.47 -1.45 10.23
CA MET A 37 0.23 -0.81 9.75
C MET A 37 0.11 -0.97 8.24
N PHE A 38 -1.11 -1.13 7.75
CA PHE A 38 -1.43 -1.15 6.32
C PHE A 38 -2.53 -0.15 6.03
N ALA A 39 -2.40 0.62 4.97
CA ALA A 39 -3.44 1.50 4.47
C ALA A 39 -3.48 1.42 2.94
N ALA A 40 -4.69 1.35 2.39
CA ALA A 40 -4.92 1.37 0.94
C ALA A 40 -6.22 2.09 0.62
N THR A 41 -6.27 2.74 -0.55
CA THR A 41 -7.43 3.47 -1.08
C THR A 41 -7.71 2.99 -2.49
N GLY A 42 -8.98 2.74 -2.81
CA GLY A 42 -9.38 2.34 -4.15
C GLY A 42 -9.27 3.50 -5.14
N VAL A 43 -8.45 3.34 -6.18
CA VAL A 43 -8.40 4.30 -7.30
C VAL A 43 -9.52 3.98 -8.29
N THR A 44 -9.55 2.76 -8.81
CA THR A 44 -10.65 2.17 -9.57
C THR A 44 -11.39 1.16 -8.69
N SER A 45 -12.66 0.88 -9.04
CA SER A 45 -13.44 -0.10 -8.28
C SER A 45 -12.90 -1.50 -8.50
N GLY A 46 -12.48 -2.15 -7.42
CA GLY A 46 -12.02 -3.53 -7.40
C GLY A 46 -12.78 -4.36 -6.37
N ALA A 47 -12.34 -5.60 -6.20
CA ALA A 47 -12.97 -6.54 -5.27
C ALA A 47 -12.91 -6.09 -3.80
N MET A 48 -11.86 -5.33 -3.41
CA MET A 48 -11.64 -4.93 -2.02
C MET A 48 -12.19 -3.54 -1.70
N LEU A 49 -12.03 -2.58 -2.61
CA LEU A 49 -12.36 -1.18 -2.38
C LEU A 49 -13.02 -0.57 -3.61
N ARG A 50 -14.00 0.30 -3.35
CA ARG A 50 -14.60 1.17 -4.36
C ARG A 50 -13.57 2.19 -4.85
N GLY A 51 -13.59 2.44 -6.15
CA GLY A 51 -12.78 3.49 -6.76
C GLY A 51 -13.24 4.89 -6.37
N VAL A 52 -12.42 5.88 -6.71
CA VAL A 52 -12.75 7.29 -6.51
C VAL A 52 -13.97 7.66 -7.34
N ARG A 53 -14.98 8.25 -6.71
CA ARG A 53 -16.17 8.79 -7.38
C ARG A 53 -16.13 10.29 -7.30
N ARG A 54 -16.03 10.97 -8.43
CA ARG A 54 -16.07 12.44 -8.49
C ARG A 54 -17.50 12.91 -8.72
N SER A 55 -17.91 13.94 -8.01
CA SER A 55 -19.10 14.74 -8.29
C SER A 55 -18.65 16.19 -8.48
N GLY A 56 -19.48 17.05 -9.10
CA GLY A 56 -19.04 18.39 -9.53
C GLY A 56 -18.23 19.16 -8.47
N ALA A 57 -18.67 19.15 -7.21
CA ALA A 57 -18.01 19.88 -6.12
C ALA A 57 -17.09 19.02 -5.23
N GLY A 58 -16.81 17.76 -5.55
CA GLY A 58 -16.06 16.89 -4.65
C GLY A 58 -15.71 15.49 -5.14
N ALA A 59 -15.26 14.66 -4.21
CA ALA A 59 -15.01 13.26 -4.46
C ALA A 59 -15.32 12.40 -3.23
N VAL A 60 -15.61 11.13 -3.46
CA VAL A 60 -15.73 10.11 -2.42
C VAL A 60 -14.67 9.04 -2.66
N THR A 61 -13.96 8.68 -1.60
CA THR A 61 -12.96 7.61 -1.61
C THR A 61 -13.28 6.55 -0.58
N GLN A 62 -12.97 5.29 -0.87
CA GLN A 62 -13.02 4.22 0.11
C GLN A 62 -11.60 3.70 0.39
N SER A 63 -11.27 3.60 1.68
CA SER A 63 -9.98 3.15 2.16
C SER A 63 -10.14 2.03 3.20
N ILE A 64 -9.12 1.19 3.32
CA ILE A 64 -8.94 0.28 4.45
C ILE A 64 -7.69 0.70 5.23
N VAL A 65 -7.76 0.66 6.55
CA VAL A 65 -6.62 0.88 7.46
C VAL A 65 -6.59 -0.24 8.49
N MET A 66 -5.45 -0.90 8.65
CA MET A 66 -5.26 -2.05 9.54
C MET A 66 -4.02 -1.88 10.39
N ARG A 67 -4.04 -2.41 11.62
CA ARG A 67 -2.89 -2.38 12.52
C ARG A 67 -2.70 -3.72 13.23
N SER A 68 -1.50 -4.29 13.14
CA SER A 68 -1.18 -5.60 13.74
C SER A 68 -1.34 -5.58 15.26
N LYS A 69 -0.77 -4.57 15.93
CA LYS A 69 -0.75 -4.48 17.39
C LYS A 69 -2.14 -4.39 18.03
N SER A 70 -3.09 -3.71 17.39
CA SER A 70 -4.45 -3.60 17.93
C SER A 70 -5.45 -4.56 17.28
N GLY A 71 -5.04 -5.31 16.24
CA GLY A 71 -5.92 -6.14 15.43
C GLY A 71 -7.04 -5.37 14.71
N THR A 72 -7.04 -4.04 14.76
CA THR A 72 -8.16 -3.23 14.29
C THR A 72 -8.12 -3.10 12.77
N VAL A 73 -9.27 -3.32 12.14
CA VAL A 73 -9.52 -3.02 10.72
C VAL A 73 -10.55 -1.91 10.65
N ARG A 74 -10.25 -0.86 9.87
CA ARG A 74 -11.16 0.25 9.61
C ARG A 74 -11.41 0.35 8.12
N ILE A 75 -12.67 0.33 7.73
CA ILE A 75 -13.11 0.75 6.41
C ILE A 75 -13.57 2.20 6.53
N ILE A 76 -12.97 3.09 5.75
CA ILE A 76 -13.19 4.54 5.82
C ILE A 76 -13.76 4.99 4.48
N GLU A 77 -14.94 5.61 4.52
CA GLU A 77 -15.44 6.40 3.40
C GLU A 77 -15.21 7.88 3.72
N ALA A 78 -14.49 8.56 2.84
CA ALA A 78 -14.20 9.98 3.01
C ALA A 78 -14.85 10.79 1.89
N HIS A 79 -15.54 11.86 2.29
CA HIS A 79 -16.18 12.83 1.41
C HIS A 79 -15.30 14.08 1.36
N HIS A 80 -14.75 14.37 0.18
CA HIS A 80 -13.81 15.46 -0.06
C HIS A 80 -14.56 16.62 -0.71
N ASN A 81 -14.67 17.75 -0.03
CA ASN A 81 -15.21 18.99 -0.59
C ASN A 81 -14.10 19.78 -1.28
N PHE A 82 -14.16 19.92 -2.60
CA PHE A 82 -13.11 20.61 -3.37
C PHE A 82 -13.20 22.14 -3.29
N ALA A 83 -14.33 22.71 -2.88
CA ALA A 83 -14.44 24.16 -2.65
C ALA A 83 -13.57 24.63 -1.47
N THR A 84 -13.35 23.76 -0.48
CA THR A 84 -12.52 24.06 0.70
C THR A 84 -11.19 23.31 0.70
N LYS A 85 -11.10 22.15 0.01
CA LYS A 85 -9.87 21.39 -0.18
C LYS A 85 -9.21 21.78 -1.51
N THR A 86 -8.93 23.07 -1.66
CA THR A 86 -8.24 23.65 -2.82
C THR A 86 -6.74 23.35 -2.71
N TRP A 87 -6.34 22.13 -3.09
CA TRP A 87 -4.93 21.77 -3.04
C TRP A 87 -4.13 22.71 -3.95
N VAL A 88 -3.24 23.51 -3.34
CA VAL A 88 -2.19 24.26 -4.02
C VAL A 88 -0.88 23.58 -3.62
N PRO A 89 -0.08 23.06 -4.56
CA PRO A 89 1.25 22.56 -4.22
C PRO A 89 2.11 23.74 -3.75
N THR A 90 2.59 23.68 -2.52
CA THR A 90 3.75 24.45 -2.06
C THR A 90 5.03 23.83 -2.60
#